data_AF-A0A932HJG4-F1
#
_entry.id   AF-A0A932HJG4-F1
#
_cell.length_a   1.000
_cell.length_b   1.000
_cell.length_c   1.000
_cell.angle_alpha   90.00
_cell.angle_beta   90.00
_cell.angle_gamma   90.00
#
_symmetry.space_group_name_H-M   'P 1'
#
loop_
_entity.id
_entity.type
_entity.pdbx_description
1 polymer ?
#
loop_
_entity_poly.entity_id
_entity_poly.type
_entity_poly.pdbx_seq_one_letter_code
_entity_poly.pdbx_strand_id
1 'polypeptide(L)'
;MKLDVRGEICPYPMMRTVDALGKLPPNEELEVLTDHAPALATIPWEASKRGYAVDVEKVRSGEWRLTLRKAQSPLDPMAVVQEISQKTNIGG
;
A
#
# COMPACT_ATOMS: atom_id res chain seq x y z
N MET A 1 6.46 -11.55 2.33
CA MET A 1 7.46 -10.89 1.44
C MET A 1 7.69 -9.46 1.91
N LYS A 2 8.90 -8.91 1.80
CA LYS A 2 9.21 -7.52 2.20
C LYS A 2 9.79 -6.73 1.01
N LEU A 3 9.34 -5.49 0.84
CA LEU A 3 9.77 -4.58 -0.21
C LEU A 3 10.08 -3.20 0.39
N ASP A 4 11.33 -2.76 0.27
CA ASP A 4 11.74 -1.41 0.64
C ASP A 4 11.81 -0.53 -0.62
N VAL A 5 10.97 0.51 -0.65
CA VAL A 5 10.88 1.50 -1.74
C VAL A 5 11.11 2.92 -1.22
N ARG A 6 11.78 3.08 -0.08
CA ARG A 6 12.16 4.41 0.42
C ARG A 6 13.22 5.05 -0.49
N GLY A 7 13.15 6.37 -0.64
CA GLY A 7 14.01 7.14 -1.55
C GLY A 7 13.67 7.00 -3.04
N GLU A 8 12.68 6.18 -3.39
CA GLU A 8 12.18 6.03 -4.76
C GLU A 8 11.18 7.13 -5.09
N ILE A 9 11.28 7.72 -6.29
CA ILE A 9 10.38 8.78 -6.74
C ILE A 9 9.23 8.18 -7.55
N CYS A 10 8.05 8.79 -7.50
CA CYS A 10 6.92 8.39 -8.34
C CYS A 10 7.32 8.26 -9.83
N PRO A 11 6.92 7.18 -10.54
CA PRO A 11 5.97 6.14 -10.13
C PRO A 11 6.59 4.85 -9.58
N TYR A 12 7.90 4.82 -9.31
CA TYR A 12 8.63 3.58 -8.96
C TYR A 12 8.09 2.84 -7.71
N PRO A 13 7.72 3.50 -6.59
CA PRO A 13 7.15 2.80 -5.43
C PRO A 13 5.90 1.97 -5.76
N MET A 14 5.01 2.55 -6.56
CA MET A 14 3.76 1.90 -6.97
C MET A 14 4.06 0.74 -7.93
N MET A 15 4.91 0.97 -8.95
CA MET A 15 5.25 -0.06 -9.93
C MET A 15 5.91 -1.28 -9.27
N ARG A 16 6.87 -1.06 -8.37
CA ARG A 16 7.55 -2.15 -7.64
C ARG A 16 6.59 -2.92 -6.73
N THR A 17 5.65 -2.21 -6.11
CA THR A 17 4.62 -2.85 -5.29
C THR A 17 3.69 -3.74 -6.12
N VAL A 18 3.21 -3.24 -7.27
CA VAL A 18 2.36 -4.01 -8.18
C VAL A 18 3.07 -5.24 -8.74
N ASP A 19 4.34 -5.11 -9.12
CA ASP A 19 5.16 -6.25 -9.59
C ASP A 19 5.34 -7.30 -8.48
N ALA A 20 5.63 -6.86 -7.24
CA ALA A 20 5.73 -7.75 -6.09
C ALA A 20 4.41 -8.47 -5.79
N LEU A 21 3.26 -7.78 -5.87
CA LEU A 21 1.94 -8.39 -5.72
C LEU A 21 1.65 -9.46 -6.79
N GLY A 22 2.17 -9.30 -8.01
CA GLY A 22 2.05 -10.30 -9.08
C GLY A 22 2.85 -11.57 -8.82
N LYS A 23 3.89 -11.49 -7.99
CA LYS A 23 4.78 -12.61 -7.61
C LYS A 23 4.45 -13.19 -6.24
N LEU A 24 3.49 -12.59 -5.53
CA LEU A 24 3.16 -12.96 -4.15
C LEU A 24 2.46 -14.34 -4.14
N PRO A 25 2.99 -15.32 -3.38
CA PRO A 25 2.34 -16.60 -3.22
C PRO A 25 0.93 -16.50 -2.63
N PRO A 26 0.03 -17.44 -2.95
CA PRO A 26 -1.29 -17.51 -2.31
C PRO A 26 -1.15 -17.60 -0.79
N ASN A 27 -1.94 -16.79 -0.07
CA ASN A 27 -1.94 -16.69 1.41
C ASN A 27 -0.70 -16.07 2.04
N GLU A 28 0.19 -15.44 1.26
CA GLU A 28 1.27 -14.61 1.80
C GLU A 28 0.87 -13.13 1.83
N GLU A 29 1.55 -12.36 2.67
CA GLU A 29 1.41 -10.91 2.76
C GLU A 29 2.66 -10.22 2.20
N LEU A 30 2.48 -9.05 1.60
CA LEU A 30 3.54 -8.17 1.15
C LEU A 30 3.62 -6.97 2.09
N GLU A 31 4.76 -6.79 2.75
CA GLU A 31 5.07 -5.60 3.53
C GLU A 31 5.88 -4.62 2.67
N VAL A 32 5.41 -3.38 2.52
CA VAL A 32 6.07 -2.32 1.75
C VAL A 32 6.46 -1.18 2.69
N LEU A 33 7.72 -0.76 2.67
CA LEU A 33 8.18 0.45 3.37
C LEU A 33 8.34 1.59 2.37
N THR A 34 7.71 2.73 2.66
CA THR A 34 7.77 3.93 1.83
C THR A 34 7.91 5.19 2.68
N ASP A 35 8.64 6.17 2.16
CA ASP A 35 8.78 7.53 2.69
C ASP A 35 8.03 8.57 1.84
N HIS A 36 7.23 8.10 0.88
CA HIS A 36 6.54 8.94 -0.09
C HIS A 36 5.05 9.03 0.22
N ALA A 37 4.58 10.19 0.73
CA ALA A 37 3.17 10.37 1.10
C ALA A 37 2.15 10.06 -0.02
N PRO A 38 2.39 10.40 -1.31
CA PRO A 38 1.49 9.98 -2.41
C PRO A 38 1.36 8.47 -2.60
N ALA A 39 2.32 7.67 -2.12
CA ALA A 39 2.24 6.21 -2.17
C ALA A 39 1.09 5.67 -1.30
N LEU A 40 0.69 6.41 -0.26
CA LEU A 40 -0.39 6.05 0.66
C LEU A 40 -1.78 6.12 0.01
N ALA A 41 -1.93 6.80 -1.12
CA ALA A 41 -3.17 6.78 -1.91
C ALA A 41 -3.04 5.88 -3.14
N THR A 42 -1.91 5.96 -3.85
CA THR A 42 -1.71 5.24 -5.12
C THR A 42 -1.53 3.73 -4.95
N ILE A 43 -0.79 3.28 -3.93
CA ILE A 43 -0.61 1.84 -3.67
C ILE A 43 -1.93 1.17 -3.27
N PRO A 44 -2.71 1.70 -2.29
CA PRO A 44 -3.97 1.06 -1.91
C PRO A 44 -5.01 1.05 -3.03
N TRP A 45 -5.05 2.10 -3.85
CA TRP A 45 -5.90 2.14 -5.03
C TRP A 45 -5.57 1.01 -6.02
N GLU A 46 -4.30 0.84 -6.38
CA GLU A 46 -3.89 -0.20 -7.32
C GLU A 46 -3.99 -1.62 -6.71
N ALA A 47 -3.71 -1.76 -5.42
CA ALA A 47 -3.84 -3.04 -4.71
C ALA A 47 -5.29 -3.52 -4.63
N SER A 48 -6.22 -2.64 -4.25
CA SER A 48 -7.65 -2.96 -4.13
C SER A 48 -8.27 -3.36 -5.47
N LYS A 49 -7.90 -2.70 -6.57
CA LYS A 49 -8.27 -3.11 -7.94
C LYS A 49 -7.82 -4.52 -8.30
N ARG A 50 -6.77 -5.04 -7.65
CA ARG A 50 -6.25 -6.41 -7.81
C ARG A 50 -6.79 -7.39 -6.76
N GLY A 51 -7.73 -6.94 -5.94
CA GLY A 51 -8.33 -7.72 -4.85
C GLY A 51 -7.37 -7.95 -3.69
N TYR A 52 -6.50 -6.97 -3.39
CA TYR A 52 -5.66 -6.95 -2.20
C TYR A 52 -6.13 -5.87 -1.24
N ALA A 53 -6.37 -6.26 0.01
CA ALA A 53 -6.58 -5.32 1.10
C ALA A 53 -5.23 -4.74 1.54
N VAL A 54 -5.23 -3.48 1.94
CA VAL A 54 -4.03 -2.77 2.39
C VAL A 54 -4.30 -2.16 3.75
N ASP A 55 -3.41 -2.42 4.69
CA ASP A 55 -3.36 -1.72 5.97
C ASP A 55 -2.11 -0.84 6.02
N VAL A 56 -2.20 0.32 6.66
CA VAL A 56 -1.14 1.33 6.67
C VAL A 56 -0.82 1.74 8.09
N GLU A 57 0.45 1.63 8.45
CA GLU A 57 0.98 1.98 9.76
C GLU A 57 2.07 3.04 9.60
N LYS A 58 2.03 4.09 10.43
CA LYS A 58 3.11 5.08 10.49
C LYS A 58 4.25 4.53 11.35
N VAL A 59 5.43 4.34 10.74
CA VAL A 59 6.60 3.80 11.43
C VAL A 59 7.39 4.91 12.13
N ARG A 60 7.59 6.05 11.45
CA ARG A 60 8.19 7.27 11.99
C ARG A 60 7.71 8.49 11.22
N SER A 61 8.22 9.68 11.56
CA SER A 61 7.89 10.90 10.81
C SER A 61 8.33 10.75 9.35
N GLY A 62 7.38 10.85 8.42
CA GLY A 62 7.64 10.71 6.99
C GLY A 62 7.88 9.30 6.49
N GLU A 63 7.63 8.25 7.30
CA GLU A 63 7.74 6.86 6.83
C GLU A 63 6.56 5.99 7.28
N TRP A 64 6.13 5.14 6.36
CA TRP A 64 4.98 4.26 6.52
C TRP A 64 5.29 2.85 6.07
N ARG A 65 4.63 1.90 6.73
CA ARG A 65 4.56 0.49 6.37
C ARG A 65 3.17 0.21 5.82
N LEU A 66 3.12 -0.38 4.64
CA LEU A 66 1.89 -0.88 4.05
C LEU A 66 1.93 -2.40 4.08
N THR A 67 0.90 -3.03 4.63
CA THR A 67 0.75 -4.49 4.65
C THR A 67 -0.37 -4.87 3.69
N LEU A 68 -0.02 -5.58 2.62
CA LEU A 68 -0.93 -5.98 1.56
C LEU A 68 -1.21 -7.48 1.64
N ARG A 69 -2.48 -7.86 1.60
CA ARG A 69 -2.93 -9.26 1.68
C ARG A 69 -4.13 -9.51 0.79
N LYS A 70 -4.36 -10.76 0.39
CA LYS A 70 -5.51 -11.09 -0.46
C LYS A 70 -6.82 -10.75 0.26
N ALA A 71 -7.70 -10.01 -0.40
CA ALA A 71 -9.00 -9.67 0.14
C ALA A 71 -9.93 -10.89 0.11
N GLN A 72 -10.69 -11.08 1.19
CA GLN A 72 -11.70 -12.14 1.28
C GLN A 72 -13.03 -11.75 0.61
N SER A 73 -13.19 -10.48 0.20
CA SER A 73 -14.40 -9.93 -0.41
C SER A 73 -14.02 -8.82 -1.41
N PRO A 74 -14.91 -8.47 -2.36
CA PRO A 74 -14.69 -7.34 -3.25
C PRO A 74 -14.41 -6.05 -2.47
N LEU A 75 -13.42 -5.30 -2.93
CA LEU A 75 -13.04 -4.02 -2.34
C LEU A 75 -13.46 -2.89 -3.27
N ASP A 76 -14.00 -1.81 -2.69
CA ASP A 76 -14.14 -0.53 -3.37
C ASP A 76 -12.81 0.24 -3.23
N PRO A 77 -12.07 0.49 -4.32
CA PRO A 77 -10.80 1.22 -4.26
C PRO A 77 -10.91 2.60 -3.62
N MET A 78 -12.04 3.28 -3.81
CA MET A 78 -12.23 4.63 -3.30
C MET A 78 -12.45 4.61 -1.78
N ALA A 79 -13.26 3.66 -1.29
CA ALA A 79 -13.49 3.46 0.14
C ALA A 79 -12.18 3.10 0.88
N VAL A 80 -11.37 2.21 0.29
CA VAL A 80 -10.06 1.83 0.86
C VAL A 80 -9.13 3.03 1.01
N VAL A 81 -9.01 3.87 -0.03
CA VAL A 81 -8.15 5.07 0.02
C VAL A 81 -8.66 6.08 1.05
N GLN A 82 -9.98 6.25 1.17
CA GLN A 82 -10.58 7.14 2.17
C GLN A 82 -10.31 6.67 3.60
N GLU A 83 -10.47 5.37 3.87
CA GLU A 83 -10.17 4.78 5.18
C GLU A 83 -8.70 5.01 5.57
N ILE A 84 -7.78 4.76 4.64
CA ILE A 84 -6.35 4.95 4.87
C ILE A 84 -6.01 6.42 5.11
N SER A 85 -6.61 7.34 4.34
CA SER A 85 -6.40 8.78 4.51
C SER A 85 -6.87 9.27 5.89
N GLN A 86 -8.00 8.75 6.38
CA GLN A 86 -8.50 9.02 7.72
C GLN A 86 -7.59 8.46 8.81
N LYS A 87 -7.11 7.21 8.65
CA LYS A 87 -6.21 6.56 9.61
C LYS A 87 -4.85 7.25 9.72
N THR A 88 -4.33 7.74 8.61
CA THR A 88 -2.99 8.32 8.54
C THR A 88 -2.95 9.82 8.83
N ASN A 89 -4.11 10.47 9.08
CA ASN A 89 -4.25 11.92 9.25
C ASN A 89 -3.41 12.68 8.21
N ILE A 90 -3.58 12.35 6.93
CA ILE A 90 -3.03 13.16 5.83
C ILE A 90 -3.93 14.41 5.70
N GLY A 91 -3.88 15.24 6.72
CA GLY A 91 -4.81 16.33 6.97
C GLY A 91 -4.38 17.04 8.26
N GLY A 92 -3.33 17.85 8.13
CA GLY A 92 -2.71 18.64 9.19
C GLY A 92 -1.43 19.27 8.69
#